data_AF-A0A838GAQ2-F1
#
_entry.id   AF-A0A838GAQ2-F1
#
_cell.length_a   1.000
_cell.length_b   1.000
_cell.length_c   1.000
_cell.angle_alpha   90.00
_cell.angle_beta   90.00
_cell.angle_gamma   90.00
#
_symmetry.space_group_name_H-M   'P 1'
#
loop_
_entity.id
_entity.type
_entity.pdbx_description
1 polymer ?
#
loop_
_entity_poly.entity_id
_entity_poly.type
_entity_poly.pdbx_seq_one_letter_code
_entity_poly.pdbx_strand_id
1 'polypeptide(L)'
;YWLAAGYTESQRRAALVADIDFMASRWTHTRLDLGLHPIQSLDPTGRVSSSPTATLDIYDAARAAHPGLIAFNTGFGMPVINGQQAALRSIYDGVFARQAPMDLQTLNLGAGMGDATTVLNWAASHGILSLELPSGKEWLRWSSALLNSTNAKLKANAAAVAAPPSNTDTTAPELQVVTPAADSTVASGPVTISGTATDDSQVIRVAVGIRNSSDQWLQDDGSWGVGETRTLRPAELTAVGAKSTSWTASWIPTEPGRYAVVAVTGDGSGNRTSSGRIQFTVD
;
A
#
# COMPACT_ATOMS: atom_id res chain seq x y z
N TYR A 1 10.11 15.55 -3.60
CA TYR A 1 10.66 14.20 -3.80
C TYR A 1 11.85 14.27 -4.73
N TRP A 2 13.01 13.82 -4.26
CA TRP A 2 14.25 13.82 -5.03
C TRP A 2 14.12 12.82 -6.17
N LEU A 3 14.28 13.29 -7.42
CA LEU A 3 14.59 12.40 -8.52
C LEU A 3 15.91 11.72 -8.18
N ALA A 4 15.88 10.44 -7.80
CA ALA A 4 17.09 9.63 -7.88
C ALA A 4 17.44 9.55 -9.37
N ALA A 5 18.43 10.34 -9.79
CA ALA A 5 18.92 10.32 -11.15
C ALA A 5 19.27 8.88 -11.55
N GLY A 6 18.73 8.41 -12.68
CA GLY A 6 19.04 7.10 -13.25
C GLY A 6 18.02 5.98 -13.01
N TYR A 7 16.93 6.20 -12.27
CA TYR A 7 15.88 5.18 -12.08
C TYR A 7 14.85 5.24 -13.22
N THR A 8 14.56 4.09 -13.83
CA THR A 8 13.35 3.92 -14.67
C THR A 8 12.08 4.08 -13.82
N GLU A 9 10.93 4.31 -14.48
CA GLU A 9 9.64 4.42 -13.77
C GLU A 9 9.32 3.15 -12.95
N SER A 10 9.63 1.98 -13.52
CA SER A 10 9.43 0.69 -12.85
C SER A 10 10.31 0.55 -11.61
N GLN A 11 11.60 0.89 -11.72
CA GLN A 11 12.52 0.86 -10.57
C GLN A 11 12.12 1.86 -9.49
N ARG A 12 11.64 3.05 -9.87
CA ARG A 12 11.12 4.04 -8.92
C ARG A 12 9.91 3.51 -8.16
N ARG A 13 8.95 2.92 -8.88
CA ARG A 13 7.76 2.30 -8.28
C ARG A 13 8.17 1.19 -7.31
N ALA A 14 9.04 0.28 -7.73
CA ALA A 14 9.50 -0.83 -6.89
C ALA A 14 10.20 -0.34 -5.62
N ALA A 15 11.08 0.66 -5.74
CA ALA A 15 11.79 1.23 -4.58
C ALA A 15 10.82 1.89 -3.59
N LEU A 16 9.80 2.61 -4.07
CA LEU A 16 8.86 3.29 -3.19
C LEU A 16 7.92 2.30 -2.48
N VAL A 17 7.45 1.26 -3.18
CA VAL A 17 6.64 0.20 -2.56
C VAL A 17 7.47 -0.54 -1.50
N ALA A 18 8.72 -0.86 -1.79
CA ALA A 18 9.62 -1.51 -0.83
C ALA A 18 9.88 -0.65 0.42
N ASP A 19 10.02 0.67 0.26
CA ASP A 19 10.19 1.60 1.39
C ASP A 19 8.92 1.65 2.27
N ILE A 20 7.74 1.71 1.65
CA ILE A 20 6.45 1.67 2.35
C ILE A 20 6.29 0.34 3.11
N ASP A 21 6.59 -0.79 2.47
CA ASP A 21 6.56 -2.11 3.10
C ASP A 21 7.52 -2.21 4.28
N PHE A 22 8.73 -1.67 4.13
CA PHE A 22 9.70 -1.59 5.21
C PHE A 22 9.14 -0.76 6.37
N MET A 23 8.65 0.45 6.11
CA MET A 23 8.09 1.32 7.15
C MET A 23 6.91 0.66 7.87
N ALA A 24 5.99 0.04 7.14
CA ALA A 24 4.85 -0.65 7.73
C ALA A 24 5.26 -1.86 8.57
N SER A 25 6.31 -2.58 8.17
CA SER A 25 6.85 -3.69 8.96
C SER A 25 7.47 -3.25 10.29
N ARG A 26 7.95 -2.01 10.38
CA ARG A 26 8.59 -1.46 11.59
C ARG A 26 7.62 -0.73 12.50
N TRP A 27 6.53 -0.18 11.96
CA TRP A 27 5.58 0.68 12.68
C TRP A 27 4.19 0.04 12.76
N THR A 28 4.11 -1.20 13.25
CA THR A 28 2.86 -2.01 13.25
C THR A 28 1.74 -1.47 14.13
N HIS A 29 2.03 -0.49 15.00
CA HIS A 29 1.07 0.13 15.90
C HIS A 29 0.82 1.61 15.61
N THR A 30 1.40 2.14 14.53
CA THR A 30 1.25 3.54 14.13
C THR A 30 0.63 3.58 12.74
N ARG A 31 -0.32 4.48 12.52
CA ARG A 31 -0.83 4.72 11.17
C ARG A 31 0.27 5.36 10.34
N LEU A 32 0.38 4.94 9.10
CA LEU A 32 1.32 5.50 8.14
C LEU A 32 0.61 6.51 7.25
N ASP A 33 1.28 7.65 7.09
CA ASP A 33 0.87 8.70 6.17
C ASP A 33 1.77 8.65 4.94
N LEU A 34 1.17 8.59 3.75
CA LEU A 34 1.91 8.69 2.50
C LEU A 34 1.74 10.07 1.90
N GLY A 35 2.84 10.84 1.89
CA GLY A 35 2.88 12.16 1.26
C GLY A 35 2.71 12.07 -0.26
N LEU A 36 1.55 12.48 -0.77
CA LEU A 36 1.21 12.50 -2.18
C LEU A 36 1.53 13.86 -2.78
N HIS A 37 2.49 13.89 -3.71
CA HIS A 37 2.73 15.02 -4.59
C HIS A 37 2.79 14.50 -6.02
N PRO A 38 2.42 15.31 -7.04
CA PRO A 38 2.51 14.88 -8.43
C PRO A 38 3.92 14.38 -8.73
N ILE A 39 4.03 13.11 -9.11
CA ILE A 39 5.29 12.54 -9.57
C ILE A 39 5.76 13.33 -10.78
N GLN A 40 7.02 13.77 -10.74
CA GLN A 40 7.62 14.52 -11.82
C GLN A 40 8.59 13.65 -12.61
N SER A 41 8.58 13.79 -13.93
CA SER A 41 9.59 13.23 -14.83
C SER A 41 10.28 14.35 -15.60
N LEU A 42 11.55 14.16 -15.94
CA LEU A 42 12.24 15.01 -16.92
C LEU A 42 12.33 14.25 -18.24
N ASP A 43 12.00 14.92 -19.33
CA ASP A 43 12.30 14.42 -20.66
C ASP A 43 13.78 14.68 -21.04
N PRO A 44 14.28 14.10 -22.15
CA PRO A 44 15.67 14.29 -22.59
C PRO A 44 16.05 15.75 -22.91
N THR A 45 15.08 16.65 -23.04
CA THR A 45 15.29 18.09 -23.27
C THR A 45 15.33 18.89 -21.96
N GLY A 46 15.16 18.22 -20.82
CA GLY A 46 15.14 18.84 -19.50
C GLY A 46 13.76 19.36 -19.09
N ARG A 47 12.70 19.09 -19.87
CA ARG A 47 11.35 19.57 -19.56
C ARG A 47 10.74 18.67 -18.48
N VAL A 48 10.25 19.31 -17.42
CA VAL A 48 9.52 18.63 -16.34
C VAL A 48 8.06 18.41 -16.75
N SER A 49 7.57 17.18 -16.57
CA SER A 49 6.15 16.86 -16.64
C SER A 49 5.67 16.27 -15.31
N SER A 50 4.41 16.47 -14.95
CA SER A 50 3.81 15.94 -13.71
C SER A 50 2.75 14.89 -14.05
N SER A 51 2.71 13.80 -13.30
CA SER A 51 1.79 12.68 -13.49
C SER A 51 0.97 12.41 -12.23
N PRO A 52 -0.25 12.96 -12.14
CA PRO A 52 -1.23 12.59 -11.11
C PRO A 52 -1.53 11.09 -11.13
N THR A 53 -1.68 10.50 -12.32
CA THR A 53 -1.97 9.06 -12.48
C THR A 53 -0.89 8.18 -11.88
N ALA A 54 0.39 8.44 -12.17
CA ALA A 54 1.47 7.66 -11.57
C ALA A 54 1.51 7.80 -10.04
N THR A 55 1.12 8.97 -9.51
CA THR A 55 1.01 9.18 -8.06
C THR A 55 -0.09 8.31 -7.46
N LEU A 56 -1.25 8.24 -8.11
CA LEU A 56 -2.39 7.44 -7.68
C LEU A 56 -2.13 5.93 -7.84
N ASP A 57 -1.41 5.50 -8.88
CA ASP A 57 -1.03 4.10 -9.09
C ASP A 57 -0.13 3.59 -7.96
N ILE A 58 0.80 4.43 -7.52
CA ILE A 58 1.64 4.15 -6.35
C ILE A 58 0.79 4.10 -5.08
N TYR A 59 -0.12 5.06 -4.91
CA TYR A 59 -1.02 5.10 -3.76
C TYR A 59 -1.86 3.82 -3.66
N ASP A 60 -2.38 3.34 -4.79
CA ASP A 60 -3.16 2.09 -4.86
C ASP A 60 -2.32 0.87 -4.51
N ALA A 61 -1.09 0.79 -5.04
CA ALA A 61 -0.16 -0.28 -4.69
C ALA A 61 0.17 -0.28 -3.18
N ALA A 62 0.40 0.90 -2.61
CA ALA A 62 0.68 1.08 -1.19
C ALA A 62 -0.52 0.71 -0.31
N ARG A 63 -1.75 1.11 -0.69
CA ARG A 63 -2.98 0.73 0.03
C ARG A 63 -3.30 -0.75 -0.06
N ALA A 64 -3.02 -1.38 -1.20
CA ALA A 64 -3.20 -2.82 -1.36
C ALA A 64 -2.33 -3.61 -0.38
N ALA A 65 -1.10 -3.14 -0.13
CA ALA A 65 -0.22 -3.69 0.90
C ALA A 65 -0.63 -3.26 2.32
N HIS A 66 -1.11 -2.02 2.48
CA HIS A 66 -1.42 -1.38 3.76
C HIS A 66 -2.79 -0.67 3.74
N PRO A 67 -3.90 -1.40 3.98
CA PRO A 67 -5.24 -0.83 3.88
C PRO A 67 -5.51 0.36 4.82
N GLY A 68 -4.75 0.45 5.93
CA GLY A 68 -4.82 1.54 6.91
C GLY A 68 -4.02 2.80 6.57
N LEU A 69 -3.35 2.86 5.40
CA LEU A 69 -2.57 4.01 4.95
C LEU A 69 -3.46 5.26 4.80
N ILE A 70 -2.97 6.41 5.25
CA ILE A 70 -3.63 7.71 5.08
C ILE A 70 -2.90 8.50 3.99
N ALA A 71 -3.64 9.12 3.09
CA ALA A 71 -3.05 10.05 2.14
C ALA A 71 -2.67 11.35 2.86
N PHE A 72 -1.51 11.91 2.56
CA PHE A 72 -1.10 13.20 3.12
C PHE A 72 -0.68 14.15 2.00
N ASN A 73 -0.98 15.43 2.10
CA ASN A 73 -0.37 16.42 1.21
C ASN A 73 -0.04 17.72 1.93
N THR A 74 1.06 18.34 1.52
CA THR A 74 1.43 19.70 1.90
C THR A 74 1.18 20.69 0.77
N GLY A 75 0.74 21.89 1.13
CA GLY A 75 0.50 22.96 0.16
C GLY A 75 -0.96 23.13 -0.23
N PHE A 76 -1.89 22.73 0.66
CA PHE A 76 -3.31 22.96 0.44
C PHE A 76 -3.70 24.44 0.61
N GLY A 77 -4.58 24.94 -0.25
CA GLY A 77 -5.09 26.31 -0.14
C GLY A 77 -6.03 26.65 -1.30
N MET A 78 -6.42 27.92 -1.39
CA MET A 78 -7.32 28.42 -2.44
C MET A 78 -6.91 28.05 -3.87
N PRO A 79 -5.62 28.00 -4.26
CA PRO A 79 -5.24 27.56 -5.60
C PRO A 79 -5.70 26.13 -5.95
N VAL A 80 -5.75 25.21 -4.98
CA VAL A 80 -6.27 23.85 -5.21
C VAL A 80 -7.79 23.86 -5.28
N ILE A 81 -8.44 24.58 -4.36
CA ILE A 81 -9.90 24.73 -4.30
C ILE A 81 -10.43 25.31 -5.61
N ASN A 82 -9.77 26.35 -6.11
CA ASN A 82 -10.11 27.06 -7.35
C ASN A 82 -9.64 26.34 -8.63
N GLY A 83 -8.98 25.17 -8.53
CA GLY A 83 -8.51 24.41 -9.68
C GLY A 83 -7.27 24.99 -10.40
N GLN A 84 -6.62 25.99 -9.82
CA GLN A 84 -5.40 26.60 -10.36
C GLN A 84 -4.18 25.66 -10.26
N GLN A 85 -4.25 24.64 -9.38
CA GLN A 85 -3.30 23.53 -9.32
C GLN A 85 -3.94 22.23 -9.79
N ALA A 86 -4.23 22.13 -11.09
CA ALA A 86 -4.99 21.02 -11.68
C ALA A 86 -4.38 19.62 -11.39
N ALA A 87 -3.06 19.49 -11.42
CA ALA A 87 -2.40 18.21 -11.13
C ALA A 87 -2.63 17.76 -9.67
N LEU A 88 -2.50 18.68 -8.71
CA LEU A 88 -2.73 18.38 -7.30
C LEU A 88 -4.22 18.13 -7.03
N ARG A 89 -5.09 18.93 -7.64
CA ARG A 89 -6.54 18.74 -7.56
C ARG A 89 -6.95 17.36 -8.09
N SER A 90 -6.37 16.91 -9.20
CA SER A 90 -6.63 15.57 -9.75
C SER A 90 -6.22 14.44 -8.80
N ILE A 91 -5.15 14.62 -8.01
CA ILE A 91 -4.77 13.64 -6.97
C ILE A 91 -5.83 13.61 -5.87
N TYR A 92 -6.28 14.77 -5.40
CA TYR A 92 -7.28 14.85 -4.33
C TYR A 92 -8.60 14.19 -4.75
N ASP A 93 -9.10 14.55 -5.92
CA ASP A 93 -10.31 13.95 -6.49
C ASP A 93 -10.13 12.43 -6.65
N GLY A 94 -8.94 11.97 -7.03
CA GLY A 94 -8.60 10.55 -7.10
C GLY A 94 -8.61 9.85 -5.74
N VAL A 95 -8.05 10.45 -4.69
CA VAL A 95 -8.09 9.91 -3.33
C VAL A 95 -9.54 9.86 -2.82
N PHE A 96 -10.33 10.90 -3.05
CA PHE A 96 -11.73 10.94 -2.63
C PHE A 96 -12.60 9.93 -3.38
N ALA A 97 -12.35 9.71 -4.67
CA ALA A 97 -13.04 8.67 -5.44
C ALA A 97 -12.78 7.26 -4.89
N ARG A 98 -11.66 7.06 -4.19
CA ARG A 98 -11.32 5.81 -3.48
C ARG A 98 -11.91 5.74 -2.07
N GLN A 99 -12.63 6.78 -1.64
CA GLN A 99 -13.11 6.95 -0.26
C GLN A 99 -11.98 6.83 0.78
N ALA A 100 -10.78 7.20 0.36
CA ALA A 100 -9.59 7.06 1.19
C ALA A 100 -9.46 8.23 2.17
N PRO A 101 -8.96 7.98 3.38
CA PRO A 101 -8.66 9.05 4.33
C PRO A 101 -7.53 9.96 3.85
N MET A 102 -7.64 11.24 4.18
CA MET A 102 -6.63 12.23 3.86
C MET A 102 -6.40 13.26 4.97
N ASP A 103 -5.13 13.54 5.22
CA ASP A 103 -4.64 14.64 6.03
C ASP A 103 -3.99 15.71 5.16
N LEU A 104 -4.12 16.96 5.57
CA LEU A 104 -3.64 18.11 4.80
C LEU A 104 -2.82 19.05 5.68
N GLN A 105 -1.78 19.62 5.08
CA GLN A 105 -1.10 20.81 5.59
C GLN A 105 -1.36 21.97 4.64
N THR A 106 -1.85 23.06 5.21
CA THR A 106 -2.11 24.30 4.47
C THR A 106 -0.81 24.98 4.01
N LEU A 107 -0.90 25.76 2.93
CA LEU A 107 0.08 26.78 2.60
C LEU A 107 0.12 27.85 3.70
N ASN A 108 1.23 28.56 3.81
CA ASN A 108 1.28 29.79 4.61
C ASN A 108 0.29 30.83 4.06
N LEU A 109 -0.18 31.75 4.92
CA LEU A 109 -1.13 32.80 4.54
C LEU A 109 -0.65 33.62 3.33
N GLY A 110 0.61 34.05 3.34
CA GLY A 110 1.21 34.80 2.23
C GLY A 110 1.55 33.95 1.00
N ALA A 111 1.50 32.62 1.10
CA ALA A 111 1.86 31.69 0.04
C ALA A 111 0.64 31.14 -0.72
N GLY A 112 -0.57 31.64 -0.42
CA GLY A 112 -1.79 31.25 -1.13
C GLY A 112 -2.75 30.36 -0.36
N MET A 113 -2.67 30.30 0.98
CA MET A 113 -3.74 29.69 1.78
C MET A 113 -5.10 30.29 1.41
N GLY A 114 -5.15 31.63 1.31
CA GLY A 114 -6.34 32.40 1.00
C GLY A 114 -7.29 32.54 2.20
N ASP A 115 -8.60 32.57 1.93
CA ASP A 115 -9.63 32.77 2.96
C ASP A 115 -9.77 31.53 3.87
N ALA A 116 -9.52 31.72 5.17
CA ALA A 116 -9.55 30.65 6.15
C ALA A 116 -10.93 30.01 6.27
N THR A 117 -12.01 30.79 6.16
CA THR A 117 -13.38 30.26 6.25
C THR A 117 -13.65 29.26 5.13
N THR A 118 -13.26 29.59 3.91
CA THR A 118 -13.40 28.73 2.74
C THR A 118 -12.55 27.48 2.88
N VAL A 119 -11.28 27.61 3.26
CA VAL A 119 -10.35 26.48 3.45
C VAL A 119 -10.85 25.51 4.53
N LEU A 120 -11.26 26.03 5.69
CA LEU A 120 -11.73 25.24 6.82
C LEU A 120 -13.05 24.54 6.51
N ASN A 121 -13.99 25.22 5.85
CA ASN A 121 -15.26 24.62 5.45
C ASN A 121 -15.06 23.55 4.37
N TRP A 122 -14.17 23.80 3.41
CA TRP A 122 -13.82 22.82 2.38
C TRP A 122 -13.25 21.56 3.00
N ALA A 123 -12.26 21.67 3.89
CA ALA A 123 -11.65 20.51 4.53
C ALA A 123 -12.68 19.70 5.31
N ALA A 124 -13.54 20.40 6.07
CA ALA A 124 -14.60 19.76 6.84
C ALA A 124 -15.63 19.00 5.98
N SER A 125 -15.93 19.48 4.76
CA SER A 125 -16.91 18.84 3.88
C SER A 125 -16.33 17.74 2.98
N HIS A 126 -15.01 17.68 2.82
CA HIS A 126 -14.32 16.72 1.93
C HIS A 126 -13.71 15.53 2.69
N GLY A 127 -14.17 15.26 3.92
CA GLY A 127 -13.75 14.07 4.67
C GLY A 127 -12.31 14.12 5.18
N ILE A 128 -11.70 15.30 5.24
CA ILE A 128 -10.34 15.48 5.78
C ILE A 128 -10.35 15.13 7.27
N LEU A 129 -9.33 14.41 7.75
CA LEU A 129 -9.25 13.96 9.16
C LEU A 129 -8.53 14.97 10.04
N SER A 130 -7.45 15.53 9.52
CA SER A 130 -6.65 16.56 10.16
C SER A 130 -6.23 17.63 9.16
N LEU A 131 -6.19 18.87 9.63
CA LEU A 131 -5.72 20.01 8.87
C LEU A 131 -4.69 20.77 9.69
N GLU A 132 -3.42 20.69 9.27
CA GLU A 132 -2.36 21.51 9.85
C GLU A 132 -2.45 22.94 9.31
N LEU A 133 -2.63 23.87 10.23
CA LEU A 133 -2.73 25.31 9.97
C LEU A 133 -1.35 25.96 9.86
N PRO A 134 -1.24 27.14 9.24
CA PRO A 134 0.04 27.84 9.13
C PRO A 134 0.65 28.10 10.51
N SER A 135 1.97 27.98 10.60
CA SER A 135 2.71 28.37 11.79
C SER A 135 2.53 29.87 12.08
N GLY A 136 2.44 30.25 13.36
CA GLY A 136 2.34 31.65 13.76
C GLY A 136 1.17 31.89 14.69
N LYS A 137 0.78 33.15 14.89
CA LYS A 137 -0.39 33.55 15.71
C LYS A 137 -1.58 34.01 14.85
N GLU A 138 -1.49 33.85 13.54
CA GLU A 138 -2.47 34.46 12.61
C GLU A 138 -3.84 33.79 12.67
N TRP A 139 -3.90 32.52 13.12
CA TRP A 139 -5.14 31.81 13.44
C TRP A 139 -5.92 32.43 14.62
N LEU A 140 -5.29 33.26 15.48
CA LEU A 140 -6.00 34.02 16.53
C LEU A 140 -6.98 35.03 15.94
N ARG A 141 -6.87 35.35 14.65
CA ARG A 141 -7.79 36.26 13.96
C ARG A 141 -9.08 35.56 13.52
N TRP A 142 -9.13 34.23 13.58
CA TRP A 142 -10.29 33.46 13.17
C TRP A 142 -11.22 33.26 14.36
N SER A 143 -12.52 33.16 14.09
CA SER A 143 -13.49 32.99 15.17
C SER A 143 -13.30 31.62 15.82
N SER A 144 -13.34 31.59 17.15
CA SER A 144 -13.31 30.34 17.92
C SER A 144 -14.48 29.43 17.55
N ALA A 145 -15.63 30.01 17.17
CA ALA A 145 -16.78 29.27 16.68
C ALA A 145 -16.46 28.50 15.38
N LEU A 146 -15.80 29.14 14.40
CA LEU A 146 -15.39 28.49 13.16
C LEU A 146 -14.40 27.35 13.46
N LEU A 147 -13.33 27.65 14.21
CA LEU A 147 -12.32 26.65 14.59
C LEU A 147 -12.93 25.45 15.32
N ASN A 148 -13.81 25.69 16.29
CA ASN A 148 -14.47 24.62 17.04
C ASN A 148 -15.39 23.78 16.15
N SER A 149 -16.18 24.42 15.28
CA SER A 149 -17.08 23.69 14.38
C SER A 149 -16.33 22.86 13.34
N THR A 150 -15.24 23.39 12.77
CA THR A 150 -14.37 22.66 11.86
C THR A 150 -13.68 21.51 12.59
N ASN A 151 -13.08 21.76 13.75
CA ASN A 151 -12.42 20.73 14.56
C ASN A 151 -13.40 19.59 14.93
N ALA A 152 -14.65 19.90 15.26
CA ALA A 152 -15.66 18.89 15.52
C ALA A 152 -15.94 18.01 14.29
N LYS A 153 -16.02 18.60 13.09
CA LYS A 153 -16.19 17.86 11.83
C LYS A 153 -14.98 17.02 11.48
N LEU A 154 -13.77 17.58 11.57
CA LEU A 154 -12.52 16.84 11.33
C LEU A 154 -12.39 15.66 12.30
N LYS A 155 -12.73 15.84 13.59
CA LYS A 155 -12.82 14.74 14.56
C LYS A 155 -13.87 13.70 14.20
N ALA A 156 -15.02 14.11 13.68
CA ALA A 156 -16.05 13.17 13.22
C ALA A 156 -15.58 12.37 11.99
N ASN A 157 -14.91 13.02 11.03
CA ASN A 157 -14.29 12.35 9.88
C ASN A 157 -13.21 11.37 10.35
N ALA A 158 -12.32 11.82 11.25
CA ALA A 158 -11.29 10.99 11.86
C ALA A 158 -11.92 9.81 12.60
N ALA A 159 -12.99 9.99 13.36
CA ALA A 159 -13.70 8.91 14.04
C ALA A 159 -14.41 7.96 13.07
N ALA A 160 -14.90 8.42 11.92
CA ALA A 160 -15.46 7.56 10.88
C ALA A 160 -14.40 6.68 10.20
N VAL A 161 -13.14 7.15 10.16
CA VAL A 161 -11.98 6.40 9.66
C VAL A 161 -11.24 5.65 10.78
N ALA A 162 -11.42 6.08 12.04
CA ALA A 162 -10.77 5.51 13.22
C ALA A 162 -11.65 4.58 14.04
N ALA A 163 -12.95 4.51 13.74
CA ALA A 163 -13.55 3.20 13.58
C ALA A 163 -12.56 2.48 12.67
N PRO A 164 -11.82 1.47 13.14
CA PRO A 164 -11.07 0.66 12.20
C PRO A 164 -12.06 0.26 11.07
N PRO A 165 -11.61 -0.27 9.92
CA PRO A 165 -12.49 -1.23 9.26
C PRO A 165 -13.12 -2.07 10.39
N SER A 166 -14.36 -2.49 10.30
CA SER A 166 -14.72 -3.61 11.13
C SER A 166 -13.86 -4.81 10.67
N ASN A 167 -12.56 -4.81 10.95
CA ASN A 167 -11.72 -5.96 11.24
C ASN A 167 -12.17 -6.54 12.58
N THR A 168 -13.50 -6.66 12.74
CA THR A 168 -14.16 -7.66 13.58
C THR A 168 -13.82 -9.05 13.08
N ASP A 169 -13.41 -9.15 11.82
CA ASP A 169 -12.74 -10.32 11.31
C ASP A 169 -11.37 -10.47 12.00
N THR A 170 -11.39 -11.32 13.03
CA THR A 170 -10.22 -11.83 13.74
C THR A 170 -9.86 -13.25 13.30
N THR A 171 -10.51 -13.75 12.26
CA THR A 171 -10.35 -15.11 11.77
C THR A 171 -9.20 -15.10 10.77
N ALA A 172 -8.21 -15.98 10.95
CA ALA A 172 -7.16 -16.11 9.96
C ALA A 172 -7.67 -16.93 8.76
N PRO A 173 -7.29 -16.59 7.51
CA PRO A 173 -7.71 -17.37 6.36
C PRO A 173 -7.20 -18.80 6.44
N GLU A 174 -7.97 -19.76 5.95
CA GLU A 174 -7.50 -21.10 5.70
C GLU A 174 -6.74 -21.16 4.37
N LEU A 175 -5.68 -21.99 4.33
CA LEU A 175 -4.78 -22.09 3.19
C LEU A 175 -4.45 -23.55 2.89
N GLN A 176 -4.66 -23.96 1.65
CA GLN A 176 -4.30 -25.28 1.17
C GLN A 176 -3.33 -25.16 -0.01
N VAL A 177 -2.25 -25.94 0.04
CA VAL A 177 -1.38 -26.20 -1.12
C VAL A 177 -1.79 -27.55 -1.68
N VAL A 178 -2.13 -27.60 -2.97
CA VAL A 178 -2.56 -28.80 -3.69
C VAL A 178 -1.41 -29.35 -4.53
N THR A 179 -0.68 -28.47 -5.22
CA THR A 179 0.45 -28.83 -6.06
C THR A 179 1.66 -27.98 -5.67
N PRO A 180 2.87 -28.56 -5.58
CA PRO A 180 3.14 -30.00 -5.54
C PRO A 180 2.54 -30.65 -4.28
N ALA A 181 2.17 -31.93 -4.37
CA ALA A 181 1.75 -32.70 -3.21
C ALA A 181 2.98 -33.04 -2.33
N ALA A 182 2.77 -33.24 -1.03
CA ALA A 182 3.85 -33.60 -0.12
C ALA A 182 4.55 -34.90 -0.58
N ASP A 183 5.88 -34.85 -0.60
CA ASP A 183 6.81 -35.89 -1.04
C ASP A 183 6.59 -36.39 -2.48
N SER A 184 5.87 -35.61 -3.31
CA SER A 184 5.74 -35.89 -4.73
C SER A 184 7.02 -35.58 -5.50
N THR A 185 7.14 -36.19 -6.68
CA THR A 185 8.16 -35.84 -7.68
C THR A 185 7.49 -35.09 -8.83
N VAL A 186 8.10 -33.99 -9.25
CA VAL A 186 7.69 -33.20 -10.42
C VAL A 186 8.82 -33.16 -11.45
N ALA A 187 8.48 -33.03 -12.72
CA ALA A 187 9.47 -32.96 -13.78
C ALA A 187 10.32 -31.69 -13.70
N SER A 188 11.57 -31.77 -14.19
CA SER A 188 12.41 -30.60 -14.48
C SER A 188 11.66 -29.56 -15.32
N GLY A 189 11.80 -28.28 -14.98
CA GLY A 189 11.17 -27.18 -15.70
C GLY A 189 10.31 -26.31 -14.78
N PRO A 190 9.36 -25.53 -15.32
CA PRO A 190 8.47 -24.72 -14.51
C PRO A 190 7.63 -25.60 -13.56
N VAL A 191 7.88 -25.45 -12.27
CA VAL A 191 7.10 -26.07 -11.20
C VAL A 191 5.92 -25.15 -10.90
N THR A 192 4.72 -25.64 -11.19
CA THR A 192 3.47 -24.99 -10.81
C THR A 192 3.19 -25.27 -9.33
N ILE A 193 2.99 -24.20 -8.56
CA ILE A 193 2.58 -24.25 -7.17
C ILE A 193 1.16 -23.69 -7.11
N SER A 194 0.20 -24.46 -6.62
CA SER A 194 -1.20 -24.03 -6.62
C SER A 194 -2.00 -24.58 -5.46
N GLY A 195 -3.14 -23.96 -5.20
CA GLY A 195 -4.09 -24.40 -4.21
C GLY A 195 -5.26 -23.45 -4.04
N THR A 196 -5.84 -23.45 -2.84
CA THR A 196 -6.99 -22.63 -2.46
C THR A 196 -6.70 -21.85 -1.20
N ALA A 197 -7.36 -20.70 -1.07
CA ALA A 197 -7.40 -19.92 0.16
C ALA A 197 -8.84 -19.51 0.42
N THR A 198 -9.27 -19.60 1.68
CA THR A 198 -10.63 -19.28 2.11
C THR A 198 -10.61 -18.46 3.38
N ASP A 199 -11.59 -17.58 3.53
CA ASP A 199 -11.72 -16.71 4.69
C ASP A 199 -13.20 -16.40 4.93
N ASP A 200 -13.57 -16.02 6.16
CA ASP A 200 -14.95 -15.65 6.48
C ASP A 200 -15.30 -14.23 5.97
N SER A 201 -14.30 -13.42 5.62
CA SER A 201 -14.41 -12.05 5.13
C SER A 201 -13.90 -11.92 3.70
N GLN A 202 -12.59 -12.06 3.47
CA GLN A 202 -11.96 -11.90 2.16
C GLN A 202 -10.50 -12.39 2.12
N VAL A 203 -10.08 -12.98 1.01
CA VAL A 203 -8.66 -13.27 0.74
C VAL A 203 -8.09 -12.21 -0.21
N ILE A 204 -7.02 -11.52 0.18
CA ILE A 204 -6.43 -10.45 -0.65
C ILE A 204 -5.05 -10.78 -1.21
N ARG A 205 -4.35 -11.77 -0.63
CA ARG A 205 -3.01 -12.17 -1.10
C ARG A 205 -2.69 -13.63 -0.80
N VAL A 206 -1.91 -14.23 -1.68
CA VAL A 206 -1.13 -15.45 -1.43
C VAL A 206 0.28 -15.21 -1.97
N ALA A 207 1.29 -15.68 -1.24
CA ALA A 207 2.67 -15.65 -1.70
C ALA A 207 3.40 -16.92 -1.26
N VAL A 208 4.43 -17.31 -2.03
CA VAL A 208 5.17 -18.55 -1.83
C VAL A 208 6.65 -18.28 -1.56
N GLY A 209 7.20 -18.95 -0.57
CA GLY A 209 8.63 -19.04 -0.32
C GLY A 209 9.14 -20.43 -0.69
N ILE A 210 10.36 -20.52 -1.23
CA ILE A 210 10.95 -21.77 -1.71
C ILE A 210 12.24 -22.02 -0.96
N ARG A 211 12.43 -23.27 -0.54
CA ARG A 211 13.58 -23.70 0.25
C ARG A 211 14.27 -24.89 -0.38
N ASN A 212 15.60 -24.90 -0.39
CA ASN A 212 16.40 -26.03 -0.86
C ASN A 212 16.65 -27.06 0.26
N SER A 213 17.33 -28.15 -0.09
CA SER A 213 17.74 -29.22 0.83
C SER A 213 18.73 -28.78 1.92
N SER A 214 19.43 -27.66 1.71
CA SER A 214 20.35 -27.05 2.68
C SER A 214 19.65 -26.08 3.65
N ASP A 215 18.31 -26.10 3.67
CA ASP A 215 17.51 -25.24 4.54
C ASP A 215 17.74 -23.73 4.23
N GLN A 216 18.06 -23.38 2.99
CA GLN A 216 18.23 -21.99 2.53
C GLN A 216 17.02 -21.51 1.74
N TRP A 217 16.66 -20.24 1.89
CA TRP A 217 15.54 -19.62 1.17
C TRP A 217 15.99 -19.02 -0.15
N LEU A 218 15.22 -19.25 -1.21
CA LEU A 218 15.41 -18.59 -2.50
C LEU A 218 15.18 -17.09 -2.35
N GLN A 219 16.14 -16.28 -2.81
CA GLN A 219 16.08 -14.82 -2.80
C GLN A 219 15.58 -14.27 -4.16
N ASP A 220 15.33 -12.95 -4.24
CA ASP A 220 14.84 -12.30 -5.46
C ASP A 220 15.83 -12.39 -6.64
N ASP A 221 17.13 -12.33 -6.34
CA ASP A 221 18.22 -12.45 -7.31
C ASP A 221 18.51 -13.90 -7.77
N GLY A 222 17.74 -14.87 -7.25
CA GLY A 222 17.89 -16.29 -7.55
C GLY A 222 18.93 -17.01 -6.69
N SER A 223 19.62 -16.32 -5.78
CA SER A 223 20.56 -16.94 -4.85
C SER A 223 19.86 -17.65 -3.68
N TRP A 224 20.60 -18.50 -2.97
CA TRP A 224 20.14 -19.19 -1.76
C TRP A 224 20.69 -18.49 -0.51
N GLY A 225 19.79 -17.88 0.27
CA GLY A 225 20.12 -17.14 1.49
C GLY A 225 20.08 -18.01 2.76
N VAL A 226 21.04 -17.79 3.67
CA VAL A 226 21.09 -18.40 5.01
C VAL A 226 20.23 -17.61 6.01
N GLY A 227 19.57 -18.29 6.94
CA GLY A 227 18.77 -17.68 8.02
C GLY A 227 17.25 -17.63 7.75
N GLU A 228 16.54 -16.77 8.49
CA GLU A 228 15.06 -16.67 8.47
C GLU A 228 14.51 -15.73 7.38
N THR A 229 15.36 -14.97 6.70
CA THR A 229 14.93 -14.01 5.67
C THR A 229 14.49 -14.76 4.40
N ARG A 230 13.19 -14.99 4.29
CA ARG A 230 12.55 -15.54 3.10
C ARG A 230 12.07 -14.43 2.18
N THR A 231 12.41 -14.52 0.90
CA THR A 231 11.70 -13.79 -0.15
C THR A 231 10.38 -14.52 -0.43
N LEU A 232 9.26 -13.79 -0.41
CA LEU A 232 7.95 -14.31 -0.78
C LEU A 232 7.59 -13.82 -2.18
N ARG A 233 7.30 -14.75 -3.08
CA ARG A 233 6.89 -14.45 -4.45
C ARG A 233 5.37 -14.42 -4.52
N PRO A 234 4.74 -13.35 -5.04
CA PRO A 234 3.29 -13.29 -5.17
C PRO A 234 2.74 -14.44 -6.02
N ALA A 235 1.61 -15.00 -5.59
CA ALA A 235 0.80 -15.90 -6.41
C ALA A 235 -0.33 -15.09 -7.08
N GLU A 236 -0.75 -15.52 -8.26
CA GLU A 236 -1.93 -15.02 -8.95
C GLU A 236 -3.19 -15.62 -8.31
N LEU A 237 -4.16 -14.79 -7.98
CA LEU A 237 -5.46 -15.19 -7.44
C LEU A 237 -6.50 -15.11 -8.55
N THR A 238 -7.40 -16.09 -8.63
CA THR A 238 -8.51 -16.06 -9.59
C THR A 238 -9.56 -14.99 -9.25
N ALA A 239 -9.66 -14.60 -7.98
CA ALA A 239 -10.60 -13.59 -7.48
C ALA A 239 -10.07 -12.91 -6.20
N VAL A 240 -9.40 -11.77 -6.35
CA VAL A 240 -8.94 -10.97 -5.20
C VAL A 240 -10.14 -10.37 -4.46
N GLY A 241 -10.14 -10.48 -3.13
CA GLY A 241 -11.20 -9.96 -2.26
C GLY A 241 -12.41 -10.89 -2.09
N ALA A 242 -12.40 -12.06 -2.73
CA ALA A 242 -13.44 -13.08 -2.50
C ALA A 242 -13.16 -13.87 -1.22
N LYS A 243 -14.23 -14.42 -0.61
CA LYS A 243 -14.13 -15.35 0.54
C LYS A 243 -13.46 -16.67 0.20
N SER A 244 -13.38 -17.01 -1.07
CA SER A 244 -12.66 -18.18 -1.57
C SER A 244 -12.05 -17.85 -2.91
N THR A 245 -10.78 -18.22 -3.09
CA THR A 245 -10.07 -18.04 -4.35
C THR A 245 -9.08 -19.18 -4.57
N SER A 246 -8.91 -19.58 -5.83
CA SER A 246 -7.80 -20.42 -6.23
C SER A 246 -6.59 -19.54 -6.49
N TRP A 247 -5.40 -20.05 -6.22
CA TRP A 247 -4.17 -19.32 -6.46
C TRP A 247 -3.13 -20.18 -7.17
N THR A 248 -2.27 -19.54 -7.97
CA THR A 248 -1.18 -20.21 -8.70
C THR A 248 0.08 -19.36 -8.68
N ALA A 249 1.23 -20.01 -8.49
CA ALA A 249 2.56 -19.44 -8.66
C ALA A 249 3.40 -20.40 -9.53
N SER A 250 4.44 -19.86 -10.15
CA SER A 250 5.39 -20.66 -10.96
C SER A 250 6.81 -20.34 -10.55
N TRP A 251 7.64 -21.37 -10.51
CA TRP A 251 9.07 -21.26 -10.25
C TRP A 251 9.84 -22.25 -11.10
N ILE A 252 11.00 -21.85 -11.61
CA ILE A 252 11.89 -22.71 -12.39
C ILE A 252 13.09 -23.05 -11.51
N PRO A 253 13.25 -24.31 -11.07
CA PRO A 253 14.44 -24.78 -10.39
C PRO A 253 15.67 -24.67 -11.30
N THR A 254 16.79 -24.20 -10.76
CA THR A 254 18.06 -24.15 -11.50
C THR A 254 18.73 -25.52 -11.57
N GLU A 255 18.40 -26.42 -10.64
CA GLU A 255 18.97 -27.76 -10.52
C GLU A 255 17.85 -28.73 -10.07
N PRO A 256 17.97 -30.02 -10.40
CA PRO A 256 17.16 -31.07 -9.76
C PRO A 256 17.45 -31.17 -8.26
N GLY A 257 16.50 -31.69 -7.49
CA GLY A 257 16.72 -31.95 -6.07
C GLY A 257 15.48 -31.84 -5.20
N ARG A 258 15.70 -31.93 -3.88
CA ARG A 258 14.64 -31.83 -2.88
C ARG A 258 14.42 -30.37 -2.49
N TYR A 259 13.18 -29.95 -2.55
CA TYR A 259 12.73 -28.60 -2.21
C TYR A 259 11.58 -28.64 -1.23
N ALA A 260 11.30 -27.48 -0.63
CA ALA A 260 10.08 -27.25 0.11
C ALA A 260 9.44 -25.93 -0.32
N VAL A 261 8.11 -25.91 -0.42
CA VAL A 261 7.35 -24.67 -0.55
C VAL A 261 6.65 -24.35 0.77
N VAL A 262 6.60 -23.06 1.09
CA VAL A 262 5.75 -22.51 2.15
C VAL A 262 4.88 -21.43 1.54
N ALA A 263 3.57 -21.65 1.52
CA ALA A 263 2.62 -20.63 1.13
C ALA A 263 2.21 -19.81 2.35
N VAL A 264 1.92 -18.53 2.12
CA VAL A 264 1.41 -17.59 3.10
C VAL A 264 0.24 -16.85 2.48
N THR A 265 -0.87 -16.76 3.19
CA THR A 265 -2.04 -15.99 2.76
C THR A 265 -2.35 -14.88 3.76
N GLY A 266 -3.12 -13.89 3.33
CA GLY A 266 -3.73 -12.94 4.25
C GLY A 266 -4.97 -12.28 3.69
N ASP A 267 -5.80 -11.81 4.62
CA ASP A 267 -7.01 -11.02 4.37
C ASP A 267 -6.73 -9.51 4.43
N GLY A 268 -7.79 -8.72 4.22
CA GLY A 268 -7.73 -7.26 4.34
C GLY A 268 -7.85 -6.71 5.76
N SER A 269 -8.05 -7.57 6.75
CA SER A 269 -8.01 -7.25 8.19
C SER A 269 -6.59 -7.39 8.76
N GLY A 270 -5.68 -8.03 8.02
CA GLY A 270 -4.29 -8.29 8.40
C GLY A 270 -4.04 -9.68 8.96
N ASN A 271 -5.04 -10.55 9.12
CA ASN A 271 -4.81 -11.91 9.61
C ASN A 271 -4.08 -12.74 8.53
N ARG A 272 -3.31 -13.74 8.98
CA ARG A 272 -2.39 -14.50 8.13
C ARG A 272 -2.32 -15.95 8.55
N THR A 273 -2.17 -16.81 7.55
CA THR A 273 -1.90 -18.24 7.73
C THR A 273 -0.75 -18.68 6.85
N SER A 274 0.00 -19.66 7.33
CA SER A 274 1.07 -20.31 6.57
C SER A 274 0.84 -21.82 6.50
N SER A 275 1.06 -22.42 5.33
CA SER A 275 0.76 -23.83 5.04
C SER A 275 1.66 -24.85 5.76
N GLY A 276 2.67 -24.41 6.52
CA GLY A 276 3.82 -25.27 6.83
C GLY A 276 4.64 -25.60 5.57
N ARG A 277 5.65 -26.46 5.73
CA ARG A 277 6.54 -26.88 4.63
C ARG A 277 5.92 -28.05 3.87
N ILE A 278 5.73 -27.88 2.57
CA ILE A 278 5.37 -28.96 1.65
C ILE A 278 6.64 -29.37 0.90
N GLN A 279 7.19 -30.54 1.27
CA GLN A 279 8.40 -31.06 0.63
C GLN A 279 8.05 -31.77 -0.68
N PHE A 280 8.92 -31.68 -1.68
CA PHE A 280 8.78 -32.36 -2.96
C PHE A 280 10.16 -32.51 -3.64
N THR A 281 10.23 -33.30 -4.70
CA THR A 281 11.45 -33.54 -5.49
C THR A 281 11.24 -33.04 -6.91
N VAL A 282 12.27 -32.42 -7.48
CA VAL A 282 12.36 -32.07 -8.91
C VAL A 282 13.36 -33.04 -9.55
N ASP A 283 12.94 -33.72 -10.62
CA ASP A 283 13.79 -34.61 -11.45
C ASP A 283 14.78 -33.85 -12.34
#